data_AF-A0A949D383-F1
#
_entry.id   AF-A0A949D383-F1
#
_cell.length_a   1.000
_cell.length_b   1.000
_cell.length_c   1.000
_cell.angle_alpha   90.00
_cell.angle_beta   90.00
_cell.angle_gamma   90.00
#
_symmetry.space_group_name_H-M   'P 1'
#
loop_
_entity.id
_entity.type
_entity.pdbx_description
1 polymer ?
#
loop_
_entity_poly.entity_id
_entity_poly.type
_entity_poly.pdbx_seq_one_letter_code
_entity_poly.pdbx_strand_id
1 'polypeptide(L)'
;MTKRNSSGLVGVHIKRSARRGSDHYAWHAFWPGKPGGISWAVLKYGDAQAFVYAAISRQLETVDRGRVEQEFRRIKGTAGYRKLLAQKAATPP
;
A
#
# COMPACT_ATOMS: atom_id res chain seq x y z
N MET A 1 -6.91 8.77 21.53
CA MET A 1 -5.73 9.21 20.74
C MET A 1 -5.57 8.28 19.54
N THR A 2 -6.07 8.68 18.37
CA THR A 2 -5.89 7.91 17.12
C THR A 2 -4.45 8.08 16.67
N LYS A 3 -3.66 7.00 16.69
CA LYS A 3 -2.28 6.98 16.19
C LYS A 3 -2.31 7.54 14.77
N ARG A 4 -1.72 8.74 14.59
CA ARG A 4 -1.68 9.45 13.31
C ARG A 4 -1.13 8.49 12.27
N ASN A 5 -1.93 8.27 11.24
CA ASN A 5 -1.65 7.33 10.19
C ASN A 5 -0.33 7.68 9.51
N SER A 6 0.70 6.88 9.72
CA SER A 6 2.06 7.15 9.27
C SER A 6 2.23 7.09 7.75
N SER A 7 1.24 6.60 7.00
CA SER A 7 1.29 6.50 5.54
C SER A 7 0.79 7.73 4.79
N GLY A 8 -0.03 8.58 5.41
CA GLY A 8 -0.78 9.66 4.75
C GLY A 8 -2.13 9.24 4.15
N LEU A 9 -2.48 7.94 4.10
CA LEU A 9 -3.72 7.44 3.47
C LEU A 9 -4.49 6.49 4.42
N VAL A 10 -5.69 6.88 4.85
CA VAL A 10 -6.50 6.14 5.85
C VAL A 10 -6.76 4.71 5.40
N GLY A 11 -6.36 3.74 6.22
CA GLY A 11 -6.48 2.32 5.89
C GLY A 11 -5.29 1.77 5.10
N VAL A 12 -4.21 2.52 4.93
CA VAL A 12 -2.93 2.00 4.42
C VAL A 12 -1.85 2.27 5.45
N HIS A 13 -0.97 1.31 5.73
CA HIS A 13 0.20 1.53 6.57
C HIS A 13 1.35 0.63 6.16
N ILE A 14 2.58 1.04 6.49
CA ILE A 14 3.74 0.17 6.32
C ILE A 14 3.81 -0.83 7.47
N LYS A 15 4.11 -2.08 7.14
CA LYS A 15 4.33 -3.17 8.09
C LYS A 15 5.76 -3.65 7.95
N ARG A 16 6.49 -3.60 9.06
CA ARG A 16 7.82 -4.22 9.20
C ARG A 16 7.63 -5.64 9.74
N SER A 17 8.34 -6.60 9.15
CA SER A 17 8.48 -7.94 9.68
C SER A 17 9.95 -8.35 9.63
N ALA A 18 10.54 -8.66 10.77
CA ALA A 18 11.88 -9.22 10.85
C ALA A 18 11.80 -10.75 10.68
N ARG A 19 12.50 -11.30 9.70
CA ARG A 19 12.64 -12.75 9.53
C ARG A 19 14.12 -13.09 9.40
N ARG A 20 14.63 -13.94 10.31
CA ARG A 20 16.04 -14.40 10.32
C ARG A 20 17.09 -13.27 10.24
N GLY A 21 16.84 -12.16 10.94
CA GLY A 21 17.76 -11.01 10.97
C GLY A 21 17.64 -10.05 9.79
N SER A 22 16.77 -10.32 8.81
CA SER A 22 16.46 -9.39 7.71
C SER A 22 15.13 -8.69 7.94
N ASP A 23 15.12 -7.37 7.77
CA ASP A 23 13.92 -6.56 7.78
C ASP A 23 13.21 -6.65 6.43
N HIS A 24 11.94 -7.06 6.48
CA HIS A 24 11.05 -7.02 5.33
C HIS A 24 9.98 -5.97 5.56
N TYR A 25 9.76 -5.15 4.53
CA TYR A 25 8.73 -4.12 4.53
C TYR A 25 7.61 -4.49 3.55
N ALA A 26 6.39 -4.25 3.95
CA ALA A 26 5.21 -4.40 3.10
C ALA A 26 4.21 -3.27 3.36
N TRP A 27 3.57 -2.78 2.30
CA TRP A 27 2.45 -1.86 2.42
C TRP A 27 1.17 -2.66 2.61
N HIS A 28 0.48 -2.45 3.74
CA HIS A 28 -0.76 -3.13 4.09
C HIS A 28 -1.93 -2.18 3.92
N ALA A 29 -3.01 -2.67 3.29
CA ALA A 29 -4.27 -1.97 3.11
C ALA A 29 -5.39 -2.70 3.86
N PHE A 30 -6.20 -1.98 4.62
CA PHE A 30 -7.34 -2.49 5.39
C PHE A 30 -8.54 -1.53 5.32
N TRP A 31 -9.74 -2.07 5.45
CA TRP A 31 -11.00 -1.32 5.38
C TRP A 31 -12.11 -1.96 6.23
N PRO A 32 -13.20 -1.24 6.53
CA PRO A 32 -14.35 -1.80 7.25
C PRO A 32 -14.86 -3.07 6.55
N GLY A 33 -15.04 -4.15 7.30
CA GLY A 33 -15.44 -5.46 6.75
C GLY A 33 -14.27 -6.37 6.35
N LYS A 34 -13.02 -5.86 6.28
CA LYS A 34 -11.83 -6.69 6.07
C LYS A 34 -10.62 -6.20 6.89
N PRO A 35 -10.61 -6.42 8.22
CA PRO A 35 -9.52 -5.97 9.08
C PRO A 35 -8.17 -6.64 8.76
N GLY A 36 -8.20 -7.87 8.23
CA GLY A 36 -7.01 -8.58 7.77
C GLY A 36 -6.38 -7.99 6.51
N GLY A 37 -7.17 -7.25 5.70
CA GLY A 37 -6.67 -6.48 4.57
C GLY A 37 -5.87 -7.27 3.53
N ILE A 38 -4.94 -6.59 2.86
CA ILE A 38 -3.97 -7.17 1.94
C ILE A 38 -2.61 -6.48 2.07
N SER A 39 -1.54 -7.26 1.98
CA SER A 39 -0.15 -6.76 2.02
C SER A 39 0.54 -6.87 0.67
N TRP A 40 1.35 -5.87 0.35
CA TRP A 40 2.19 -5.78 -0.85
C TRP A 40 3.64 -5.60 -0.44
N ALA A 41 4.46 -6.63 -0.68
CA ALA A 41 5.86 -6.64 -0.26
C ALA A 41 6.72 -5.66 -1.07
N VAL A 42 7.47 -4.80 -0.38
CA VAL A 42 8.42 -3.85 -0.99
C VAL A 42 9.51 -4.60 -1.74
N LEU A 43 9.97 -5.75 -1.22
CA LEU A 43 10.98 -6.58 -1.90
C LEU A 43 10.53 -7.10 -3.27
N LYS A 44 9.22 -7.35 -3.45
CA LYS A 44 8.68 -7.90 -4.70
C LYS A 44 8.36 -6.82 -5.73
N TYR A 45 7.80 -5.69 -5.28
CA TYR A 45 7.23 -4.68 -6.18
C TYR A 45 8.01 -3.36 -6.19
N GLY A 46 8.93 -3.16 -5.26
CA GLY A 46 9.50 -1.85 -4.96
C GLY A 46 8.56 -1.02 -4.08
N ASP A 47 9.11 -0.01 -3.40
CA ASP A 47 8.39 0.79 -2.40
C ASP A 47 7.21 1.56 -3.02
N ALA A 48 7.46 2.29 -4.10
CA ALA A 48 6.45 3.11 -4.78
C ALA A 48 5.27 2.28 -5.31
N GLN A 49 5.54 1.18 -6.02
CA GLN A 49 4.49 0.34 -6.57
C GLN A 49 3.73 -0.42 -5.47
N ALA A 50 4.42 -0.91 -4.44
CA ALA A 50 3.76 -1.55 -3.30
C ALA A 50 2.82 -0.57 -2.57
N PHE A 51 3.23 0.69 -2.40
CA PHE A 51 2.37 1.73 -1.84
C PHE A 51 1.13 1.96 -2.71
N VAL A 52 1.30 2.13 -4.03
CA VAL A 52 0.17 2.38 -4.94
C VAL A 52 -0.78 1.19 -4.99
N TYR A 53 -0.28 -0.04 -4.98
CA TYR A 53 -1.13 -1.23 -4.88
C TYR A 53 -1.94 -1.27 -3.59
N ALA A 54 -1.34 -0.92 -2.44
CA ALA A 54 -2.08 -0.80 -1.20
C ALA A 54 -3.14 0.30 -1.26
N ALA A 55 -2.82 1.46 -1.83
CA ALA A 55 -3.76 2.56 -2.02
C ALA A 55 -4.95 2.17 -2.92
N ILE A 56 -4.70 1.52 -4.05
CA ILE A 56 -5.74 1.01 -4.95
C ILE A 56 -6.58 -0.05 -4.24
N SER A 57 -5.95 -0.99 -3.52
CA SER A 57 -6.65 -2.01 -2.75
C SER A 57 -7.60 -1.38 -1.73
N ARG A 58 -7.17 -0.31 -1.07
CA ARG A 58 -7.98 0.46 -0.13
C ARG A 58 -9.14 1.21 -0.80
N GLN A 59 -8.91 1.79 -1.96
CA GLN A 59 -9.92 2.54 -2.72
C GLN A 59 -11.00 1.63 -3.31
N LEU A 60 -10.60 0.47 -3.83
CA LEU A 60 -11.50 -0.53 -4.40
C LEU A 60 -12.06 -1.49 -3.34
N GLU A 61 -11.59 -1.38 -2.10
CA GLU A 61 -11.92 -2.29 -0.98
C GLU A 61 -11.82 -3.77 -1.38
N THR A 62 -10.72 -4.11 -2.06
CA THR A 62 -10.53 -5.43 -2.68
C THR A 62 -9.20 -6.09 -2.33
N VAL A 63 -9.25 -7.41 -2.19
CA VAL A 63 -8.06 -8.28 -2.05
C VAL A 63 -7.67 -8.94 -3.38
N ASP A 64 -8.46 -8.71 -4.45
CA ASP A 64 -8.19 -9.25 -5.77
C ASP A 64 -6.99 -8.54 -6.40
N ARG A 65 -5.85 -9.25 -6.44
CA ARG A 65 -4.61 -8.74 -6.98
C ARG A 65 -4.69 -8.45 -8.49
N GLY A 66 -5.48 -9.23 -9.23
CA GLY A 66 -5.65 -9.03 -10.67
C GLY A 66 -6.38 -7.72 -10.96
N ARG A 67 -7.44 -7.43 -10.19
CA ARG A 67 -8.16 -6.15 -10.28
C ARG A 67 -7.28 -4.96 -9.91
N VAL A 68 -6.49 -5.09 -8.84
CA VAL A 68 -5.54 -4.03 -8.42
C VAL A 68 -4.47 -3.78 -9.49
N GLU A 69 -3.96 -4.83 -10.12
CA GLU A 69 -2.95 -4.71 -11.18
C GLU A 69 -3.53 -4.05 -12.44
N GLN A 70 -4.76 -4.39 -12.83
CA GLN A 70 -5.45 -3.74 -13.94
C GLN A 70 -5.63 -2.24 -13.69
N GLU A 71 -6.11 -1.86 -12.49
CA GLU A 71 -6.29 -0.45 -12.14
C GLU A 71 -4.95 0.29 -12.08
N PHE A 72 -3.91 -0.35 -11.54
CA PHE A 72 -2.56 0.21 -11.56
C PHE A 72 -2.08 0.49 -12.98
N ARG A 73 -2.21 -0.47 -13.89
CA ARG A 73 -1.82 -0.29 -15.30
C ARG A 73 -2.60 0.86 -15.95
N ARG A 74 -3.89 1.00 -15.61
CA ARG A 74 -4.75 2.09 -16.09
C ARG A 74 -4.28 3.47 -15.60
N ILE A 75 -3.89 3.58 -14.32
CA ILE A 75 -3.51 4.89 -13.75
C ILE A 75 -2.02 5.20 -13.90
N LYS A 76 -1.16 4.23 -14.16
CA LYS A 76 0.30 4.43 -14.25
C LYS A 76 0.64 5.51 -15.28
N GLY A 77 1.46 6.48 -14.87
CA GLY A 77 1.84 7.62 -15.72
C GLY A 77 0.83 8.77 -15.77
N THR A 78 -0.37 8.60 -15.22
CA THR A 78 -1.39 9.66 -15.15
C THR A 78 -1.20 10.57 -13.93
N ALA A 79 -1.93 11.69 -13.90
CA ALA A 79 -2.02 12.56 -12.73
C ALA A 79 -2.56 11.82 -11.48
N GLY A 80 -3.45 10.83 -11.66
CA GLY A 80 -3.98 10.01 -10.56
C GLY A 80 -2.88 9.21 -9.84
N TYR A 81 -1.96 8.64 -10.63
CA TYR A 81 -0.79 7.93 -10.07
C TYR A 81 0.15 8.86 -9.30
N ARG A 82 0.43 10.05 -9.85
CA ARG A 82 1.26 11.05 -9.16
C ARG A 82 0.60 11.54 -7.86
N LYS A 83 -0.72 11.73 -7.87
CA LYS A 83 -1.49 12.12 -6.69
C LYS A 83 -1.45 11.06 -5.60
N LEU A 84 -1.54 9.78 -5.95
CA LEU A 84 -1.38 8.69 -4.99
C LEU A 84 0.03 8.71 -4.40
N LEU A 85 1.08 8.75 -5.24
CA LEU A 85 2.46 8.80 -4.75
C LEU A 85 2.74 10.00 -3.84
N ALA A 86 2.17 11.17 -4.14
CA ALA A 86 2.30 12.36 -3.30
C ALA A 86 1.69 12.21 -1.90
N GLN A 87 0.75 11.27 -1.71
CA GLN A 87 0.16 10.99 -0.39
C GLN A 87 1.06 10.12 0.50
N LYS A 88 2.12 9.51 -0.06
CA LYS A 88 3.04 8.66 0.69
C LYS A 88 3.89 9.51 1.64
N ALA A 89 3.51 9.54 2.91
CA ALA A 89 4.20 10.30 3.94
C ALA A 89 5.35 9.53 4.63
N ALA A 90 5.44 8.21 4.43
CA ALA A 90 6.49 7.37 5.02
C ALA A 90 7.37 6.71 3.95
N THR A 91 8.67 6.65 4.24
CA THR A 91 9.65 5.90 3.46
C THR A 91 10.23 4.81 4.36
N PRO A 92 10.20 3.53 3.96
CA PRO A 92 10.94 2.50 4.68
C PRO A 92 12.44 2.86 4.70
N PRO A 93 13.13 2.63 5.82
CA PRO A 93 14.58 2.84 5.92
C PRO A 93 15.36 1.87 5.01
#